data_AF-A0A1W6NY74-F1
#
_entry.id   AF-A0A1W6NY74-F1
#
_cell.length_a   1.000
_cell.length_b   1.000
_cell.length_c   1.000
_cell.angle_alpha   90.00
_cell.angle_beta   90.00
_cell.angle_gamma   90.00
#
_symmetry.space_group_name_H-M   'P 1'
#
loop_
_entity.id
_entity.type
_entity.pdbx_description
1 polymer ?
#
loop_
_entity_poly.entity_id
_entity_poly.type
_entity_poly.pdbx_seq_one_letter_code
_entity_poly.pdbx_strand_id
1 'polypeptide(L)' 'MLWKFIKVIIFLAVLAVIALIAYAYLGPLVTPADFQPPAREIRTPVTLP' A
#
# COMPACT_ATOMS: atom_id res chain seq x y z
N MET A 1 13.80 15.92 -29.89
CA MET A 1 13.69 14.49 -29.51
C MET A 1 13.51 14.29 -28.00
N LEU A 2 14.35 14.90 -27.16
CA LEU A 2 14.31 14.76 -25.68
C LEU A 2 12.93 15.07 -25.04
N TRP A 3 12.25 16.10 -25.54
CA TRP A 3 10.93 16.50 -25.05
C TRP A 3 9.84 15.40 -25.17
N LYS A 4 9.94 14.53 -26.17
CA LYS A 4 9.00 13.41 -26.36
C LYS A 4 9.18 12.37 -25.25
N PHE A 5 10.42 12.09 -24.86
CA PHE A 5 10.73 11.15 -23.77
C PHE A 5 10.29 11.68 -22.41
N ILE A 6 10.50 12.98 -22.15
CA ILE A 6 10.05 13.61 -20.91
C ILE A 6 8.53 13.47 -20.73
N LYS A 7 7.75 13.69 -21.80
CA LYS A 7 6.29 13.48 -21.74
C LYS A 7 5.90 12.04 -21.40
N VAL A 8 6.61 11.06 -21.97
CA VAL A 8 6.37 9.64 -21.68
C VAL A 8 6.70 9.33 -20.22
N ILE A 9 7.83 9.83 -19.71
CA ILE A 9 8.21 9.63 -18.31
C ILE A 9 7.18 10.24 -17.35
N ILE A 10 6.71 11.46 -17.62
CA ILE A 10 5.67 12.11 -16.81
C ILE A 10 4.38 11.28 -16.85
N PHE A 11 3.97 10.80 -18.02
CA PHE A 11 2.79 9.94 -18.15
C PHE A 11 2.93 8.64 -17.36
N LEU A 12 4.09 7.97 -17.44
CA LEU A 12 4.37 6.75 -16.68
C LEU A 12 4.43 7.02 -15.18
N ALA A 13 4.97 8.15 -14.75
CA ALA A 13 4.98 8.55 -13.34
C ALA A 13 3.56 8.72 -12.81
N VAL A 14 2.67 9.37 -13.58
CA VAL A 14 1.25 9.49 -13.22
C VAL A 14 0.58 8.12 -13.14
N LEU A 15 0.83 7.22 -14.10
CA LEU A 15 0.32 5.86 -14.06
C LEU A 15 0.81 5.07 -12.83
N ALA A 16 2.09 5.22 -12.47
CA ALA A 16 2.66 4.59 -11.29
C ALA A 16 1.98 5.10 -10.00
N VAL A 17 1.72 6.41 -9.91
CA VAL A 17 0.97 7.00 -8.79
C VAL A 17 -0.44 6.43 -8.71
N ILE A 18 -1.16 6.35 -9.84
CA ILE A 18 -2.50 5.77 -9.89
C ILE A 18 -2.48 4.29 -9.46
N ALA A 19 -1.49 3.52 -9.93
CA ALA A 19 -1.33 2.11 -9.54
C ALA A 19 -1.08 1.96 -8.04
N LEU A 20 -0.25 2.82 -7.44
CA LEU A 20 -0.01 2.83 -5.99
C LEU A 20 -1.29 3.17 -5.20
N ILE A 21 -2.06 4.16 -5.66
CA ILE A 21 -3.34 4.51 -5.06
C ILE A 21 -4.29 3.31 -5.14
N ALA A 22 -4.45 2.71 -6.32
CA ALA A 22 -5.30 1.54 -6.50
C ALA A 22 -4.86 0.38 -5.60
N TYR A 23 -3.55 0.11 -5.49
CA TYR A 23 -3.01 -0.91 -4.58
C TYR A 23 -3.35 -0.61 -3.11
N ALA A 24 -3.26 0.65 -2.67
CA ALA A 24 -3.62 1.01 -1.29
C ALA A 24 -5.11 0.79 -0.98
N TYR A 25 -6.01 1.01 -1.95
CA TYR A 25 -7.46 0.86 -1.74
C TYR A 25 -7.97 -0.56 -1.98
N LEU A 26 -7.46 -1.27 -2.99
CA LEU A 26 -7.88 -2.63 -3.32
C LEU A 26 -7.05 -3.70 -2.59
N GLY A 27 -5.81 -3.38 -2.21
CA GLY A 27 -4.89 -4.33 -1.58
C GLY A 27 -5.46 -5.05 -0.37
N PRO A 28 -6.17 -4.40 0.57
CA PRO A 28 -6.82 -5.10 1.68
C PRO A 28 -7.85 -6.16 1.24
N LEU A 29 -8.41 -6.06 0.04
CA LEU A 29 -9.39 -7.01 -0.51
C LEU A 29 -8.72 -8.17 -1.26
N VAL A 30 -7.63 -7.90 -1.99
CA VAL A 30 -6.99 -8.90 -2.88
C VAL A 30 -5.70 -9.50 -2.32
N THR A 31 -4.95 -8.74 -1.52
CA THR A 31 -3.71 -9.16 -0.84
C THR A 31 -3.76 -8.83 0.65
N PRO A 32 -4.77 -9.32 1.40
CA PRO A 32 -4.98 -8.95 2.80
C PRO A 32 -3.76 -9.18 3.71
N ALA A 33 -2.92 -10.16 3.40
CA ALA A 33 -1.71 -10.46 4.16
C ALA A 33 -0.72 -9.28 4.26
N ASP A 34 -0.64 -8.42 3.23
CA ASP A 34 0.26 -7.26 3.22
C ASP A 34 -0.26 -6.09 4.08
N PHE A 35 -1.54 -6.13 4.46
CA PHE A 35 -2.24 -5.04 5.15
C PHE A 35 -2.70 -5.42 6.57
N GLN A 36 -2.59 -6.70 6.95
CA GLN A 36 -3.00 -7.17 8.27
C GLN A 36 -1.86 -7.04 9.29
N PRO A 37 -2.16 -6.59 10.52
CA PRO A 37 -1.18 -6.65 11.60
C PRO A 37 -0.89 -8.12 11.94
N PRO A 38 0.31 -8.42 12.49
CA PRO A 38 0.63 -9.76 12.94
C PRO A 38 -0.40 -10.24 13.97
N ALA A 39 -1.09 -11.34 13.68
CA ALA A 39 -2.06 -11.95 14.59
C ALA A 39 -1.31 -12.66 15.72
N ARG A 40 -0.89 -11.90 16.73
CA ARG A 40 -0.24 -12.42 17.94
C ARG A 40 -1.11 -12.16 19.16
N GLU A 41 -1.27 -13.17 19.98
CA GLU A 41 -1.94 -13.02 21.27
C GLU A 41 -1.05 -12.20 22.22
N ILE A 42 -1.61 -11.10 22.75
CA ILE A 42 -1.00 -10.27 23.78
C ILE A 42 -1.75 -10.54 25.08
N ARG A 43 -1.05 -11.08 26.09
CA ARG A 43 -1.59 -11.31 27.43
C ARG A 43 -0.87 -10.40 28.42
N THR A 44 -1.64 -9.54 29.08
CA THR A 44 -1.14 -8.70 30.17
C THR A 44 -1.83 -9.13 31.46
N PRO A 45 -1.08 -9.49 32.52
CA PRO A 45 -1.70 -9.82 33.80
C PRO A 45 -2.40 -8.59 34.38
N VAL A 46 -3.61 -8.78 34.92
CA VAL A 46 -4.34 -7.74 35.66
C VAL A 46 -4.32 -8.06 37.14
N THR A 47 -4.07 -7.05 37.97
CA THR A 47 -4.22 -7.16 39.42
C THR A 47 -5.68 -6.92 39.77
N LEU A 48 -6.35 -7.94 40.31
CA LEU A 48 -7.69 -7.81 40.88
C LEU A 48 -7.55 -7.48 42.39
N PRO A 49 -8.22 -6.42 42.89
CA PRO A 49 -8.21 -6.08 44.32
C PRO A 49 -8.99 -7.08 45.18
#